data_AF-A0A969RW07-F1
#
_entry.id   AF-A0A969RW07-F1
#
_cell.length_a   1.000
_cell.length_b   1.000
_cell.length_c   1.000
_cell.angle_alpha   90.00
_cell.angle_beta   90.00
_cell.angle_gamma   90.00
#
_symmetry.space_group_name_H-M   'P 1'
#
loop_
_entity.id
_entity.type
_entity.pdbx_description
1 polymer ?
#
loop_
_entity_poly.entity_id
_entity_poly.type
_entity_poly.pdbx_seq_one_letter_code
_entity_poly.pdbx_strand_id
1 'polypeptide(L)'
;MNAKPLNSELSVNTTTSNHQDHAAIAMSSQDKFALVWESEGQDGDGEGIYARLYRVGGAPTGSEFQVNTTEDNDQTDPAVAMAGTGNFVVVWVSNNQDGSGTGVFAQRFDEMGRVLGSEFRANTTVNGNQENPAVAMDLNGNFVVVWESDGQSAKTTVGEDDSGKGIFAQRFDINGTRIGAEFRVNTTTDNNQSNAAIAINNSGSYVITWQSSRQDGSGEGIFAQRYSREGDLVGQEFQVNSETSNNQENPSVAIDAGGNFIIAWESQNQDGSGSGVYARRYSANGQP
;
A
#
# COMPACT_ATOMS: atom_id res chain seq x y z
N MET A 1 -27.56 11.92 -12.29
CA MET A 1 -26.84 13.21 -12.17
C MET A 1 -25.52 13.04 -12.90
N ASN A 2 -25.23 13.87 -13.90
CA ASN A 2 -23.90 13.86 -14.53
C ASN A 2 -22.93 14.50 -13.54
N ALA A 3 -21.88 13.78 -13.17
CA ALA A 3 -20.77 14.37 -12.43
C ALA A 3 -20.21 15.52 -13.29
N LYS A 4 -20.33 16.75 -12.80
CA LYS A 4 -19.60 17.89 -13.35
C LYS A 4 -18.37 18.09 -12.48
N PRO A 5 -17.17 18.19 -13.06
CA PRO A 5 -15.98 18.47 -12.28
C PRO A 5 -16.15 19.82 -11.56
N LEU A 6 -15.66 19.91 -10.33
CA LEU A 6 -15.76 21.13 -9.51
C LEU A 6 -14.75 22.20 -9.96
N ASN A 7 -13.73 21.80 -10.73
CA ASN A 7 -12.62 22.63 -11.19
C ASN A 7 -12.06 22.08 -12.52
N SER A 8 -11.17 22.85 -13.17
CA SER A 8 -10.33 22.33 -14.25
C SER A 8 -9.29 21.34 -13.71
N GLU A 9 -8.66 20.61 -14.62
CA GLU A 9 -7.45 19.84 -14.32
C GLU A 9 -6.39 20.73 -13.63
N LEU A 10 -5.63 20.12 -12.73
CA LEU A 10 -4.62 20.78 -11.91
C LEU A 10 -3.27 20.14 -12.20
N SER A 11 -2.25 20.95 -12.47
CA SER A 11 -0.85 20.50 -12.38
C SER A 11 -0.46 20.44 -10.92
N VAL A 12 0.09 19.30 -10.49
CA VAL A 12 0.38 19.04 -9.08
C VAL A 12 1.82 19.37 -8.73
N ASN A 13 2.75 18.90 -9.58
CA ASN A 13 4.15 19.25 -9.58
C ASN A 13 4.41 20.67 -10.11
N THR A 14 5.44 21.29 -9.58
CA THR A 14 6.04 22.56 -10.01
C THR A 14 7.39 22.33 -10.67
N THR A 15 8.09 21.25 -10.31
CA THR A 15 9.24 20.74 -11.05
C THR A 15 8.78 20.06 -12.34
N THR A 16 9.41 20.39 -13.46
CA THR A 16 9.02 19.89 -14.79
C THR A 16 10.19 19.28 -15.56
N SER A 17 11.38 19.22 -14.96
CA SER A 17 12.49 18.46 -15.50
C SER A 17 12.28 16.98 -15.24
N ASN A 18 12.71 16.14 -16.19
CA ASN A 18 12.70 14.68 -16.07
C ASN A 18 11.31 14.07 -15.76
N HIS A 19 11.29 12.84 -15.28
CA HIS A 19 10.08 12.11 -14.98
C HIS A 19 9.43 12.56 -13.66
N GLN A 20 8.10 12.47 -13.64
CA GLN A 20 7.22 12.76 -12.52
C GLN A 20 6.11 11.71 -12.57
N ASP A 21 6.21 10.64 -11.81
CA ASP A 21 5.35 9.46 -11.97
C ASP A 21 4.96 8.80 -10.64
N HIS A 22 4.35 7.62 -10.72
CA HIS A 22 3.85 6.83 -9.58
C HIS A 22 3.04 7.63 -8.55
N ALA A 23 2.11 8.45 -9.04
CA ALA A 23 1.32 9.31 -8.17
C ALA A 23 0.33 8.51 -7.30
N ALA A 24 0.27 8.84 -6.02
CA ALA A 24 -0.74 8.34 -5.08
C ALA A 24 -1.50 9.50 -4.40
N ILE A 25 -2.71 9.21 -3.93
CA ILE A 25 -3.59 10.22 -3.31
C ILE A 25 -4.28 9.67 -2.07
N ALA A 26 -4.39 10.49 -1.03
CA ALA A 26 -5.24 10.24 0.12
C ALA A 26 -6.07 11.47 0.45
N MET A 27 -7.30 11.24 0.92
CA MET A 27 -8.24 12.31 1.26
C MET A 27 -8.86 12.07 2.64
N SER A 28 -9.00 13.16 3.41
CA SER A 28 -9.68 13.17 4.70
C SER A 28 -11.18 13.42 4.54
N SER A 29 -11.95 13.09 5.59
CA SER A 29 -13.37 13.45 5.71
C SER A 29 -13.62 14.97 5.86
N GLN A 30 -12.58 15.79 5.94
CA GLN A 30 -12.64 17.26 6.02
C GLN A 30 -12.15 17.91 4.73
N ASP A 31 -12.30 17.22 3.60
CA ASP A 31 -12.04 17.79 2.27
C ASP A 31 -10.59 18.23 2.04
N LYS A 32 -9.63 17.70 2.80
CA LYS A 32 -8.19 17.83 2.55
C LYS A 32 -7.68 16.61 1.81
N PHE A 33 -6.78 16.79 0.86
CA PHE A 33 -6.09 15.68 0.21
C PHE A 33 -4.60 15.96 0.01
N ALA A 34 -3.82 14.89 0.06
CA ALA A 34 -2.39 14.87 -0.23
C ALA A 34 -2.18 14.08 -1.52
N LEU A 35 -1.42 14.66 -2.44
CA LEU A 35 -0.87 13.99 -3.60
C LEU A 35 0.61 13.76 -3.34
N VAL A 36 1.09 12.55 -3.64
CA VAL A 36 2.49 12.16 -3.56
C VAL A 36 2.92 11.56 -4.88
N TRP A 37 4.18 11.71 -5.28
CA TRP A 37 4.72 11.20 -6.54
C TRP A 37 6.24 11.07 -6.47
N GLU A 38 6.82 10.34 -7.42
CA GLU A 38 8.27 10.24 -7.66
C GLU A 38 8.74 11.38 -8.57
N SER A 39 9.91 11.95 -8.29
CA SER A 39 10.49 13.02 -9.07
C SER A 39 11.99 12.84 -9.30
N GLU A 40 12.36 12.69 -10.58
CA GLU A 40 13.71 12.33 -10.97
C GLU A 40 14.68 13.52 -10.92
N GLY A 41 15.66 13.43 -10.02
CA GLY A 41 16.80 14.34 -9.88
C GLY A 41 16.48 15.66 -9.21
N GLN A 42 15.33 15.78 -8.53
CA GLN A 42 14.94 17.03 -7.86
C GLN A 42 15.67 17.25 -6.52
N ASP A 43 16.01 16.18 -5.81
CA ASP A 43 16.81 16.21 -4.58
C ASP A 43 18.32 16.09 -4.85
N GLY A 44 18.69 15.69 -6.07
CA GLY A 44 20.05 15.75 -6.58
C GLY A 44 20.67 14.40 -6.93
N ASP A 45 19.97 13.29 -6.66
CA ASP A 45 20.36 11.94 -7.02
C ASP A 45 19.11 11.05 -7.22
N GLY A 46 19.08 10.25 -8.28
CA GLY A 46 17.98 9.30 -8.52
C GLY A 46 16.57 9.89 -8.49
N GLU A 47 15.62 9.06 -8.05
CA GLU A 47 14.24 9.46 -7.74
C GLU A 47 14.09 9.90 -6.27
N GLY A 48 13.35 10.98 -6.04
CA GLY A 48 12.90 11.40 -4.70
C GLY A 48 11.38 11.40 -4.57
N ILE A 49 10.86 11.35 -3.34
CA ILE A 49 9.41 11.39 -3.08
C ILE A 49 8.97 12.81 -2.78
N TYR A 50 7.98 13.31 -3.52
CA TYR A 50 7.46 14.67 -3.36
C TYR A 50 5.98 14.66 -3.09
N ALA A 51 5.51 15.75 -2.47
CA ALA A 51 4.12 15.89 -2.10
C ALA A 51 3.61 17.32 -2.24
N ARG A 52 2.28 17.41 -2.37
CA ARG A 52 1.56 18.68 -2.29
C ARG A 52 0.16 18.50 -1.73
N LEU A 53 -0.22 19.48 -0.92
CA LEU A 53 -1.49 19.47 -0.19
C LEU A 53 -2.52 20.37 -0.82
N TYR A 54 -3.78 19.92 -0.75
CA TYR A 54 -4.92 20.61 -1.32
C TYR A 54 -6.13 20.56 -0.40
N ARG A 55 -7.10 21.43 -0.70
CA ARG A 55 -8.48 21.35 -0.19
C ARG A 55 -9.46 21.22 -1.34
N VAL A 56 -10.67 20.73 -1.06
CA VAL A 56 -11.78 20.73 -2.03
C VAL A 56 -11.98 22.14 -2.58
N GLY A 57 -12.07 22.22 -3.91
CA GLY A 57 -11.96 23.47 -4.68
C GLY A 57 -10.64 23.57 -5.46
N GLY A 58 -9.65 22.72 -5.16
CA GLY A 58 -8.47 22.52 -6.01
C GLY A 58 -7.33 23.51 -5.79
N ALA A 59 -7.47 24.43 -4.83
CA ALA A 59 -6.39 25.34 -4.48
C ALA A 59 -5.35 24.59 -3.61
N PRO A 60 -4.05 24.67 -3.96
CA PRO A 60 -2.99 24.12 -3.12
C PRO A 60 -2.94 24.87 -1.79
N THR A 61 -2.79 24.13 -0.69
CA THR A 61 -2.65 24.69 0.67
C THR A 61 -1.19 24.99 1.02
N GLY A 62 -0.25 24.65 0.15
CA GLY A 62 1.18 24.93 0.28
C GLY A 62 1.94 24.79 -1.03
N SER A 63 3.25 25.03 -0.97
CA SER A 63 4.16 24.64 -2.05
C SER A 63 4.27 23.12 -2.12
N GLU A 64 4.82 22.64 -3.23
CA GLU A 64 5.45 21.33 -3.27
C GLU A 64 6.56 21.23 -2.22
N PHE A 65 6.77 20.04 -1.68
CA PHE A 65 7.83 19.74 -0.72
C PHE A 65 8.29 18.29 -0.87
N GLN A 66 9.56 18.04 -0.52
CA GLN A 66 10.15 16.70 -0.49
C GLN A 66 9.70 15.96 0.77
N VAL A 67 9.41 14.67 0.62
CA VAL A 67 8.92 13.77 1.66
C VAL A 67 10.06 13.01 2.34
N ASN A 68 10.97 12.46 1.56
CA ASN A 68 12.19 11.80 2.03
C ASN A 68 13.18 12.83 2.59
N THR A 69 13.94 12.41 3.60
CA THR A 69 15.14 13.11 4.10
C THR A 69 16.42 12.48 3.54
N THR A 70 16.39 11.18 3.24
CA THR A 70 17.49 10.49 2.58
C THR A 70 17.45 10.78 1.10
N GLU A 71 18.57 11.23 0.53
CA GLU A 71 18.70 11.63 -0.88
C GLU A 71 19.61 10.66 -1.67
N ASP A 72 20.34 9.75 -0.99
CA ASP A 72 21.26 8.83 -1.67
C ASP A 72 20.49 7.68 -2.35
N ASN A 73 20.72 7.46 -3.64
CA ASN A 73 20.02 6.49 -4.51
C ASN A 73 18.51 6.76 -4.61
N ASP A 74 17.78 5.86 -5.28
CA ASP A 74 16.36 6.06 -5.56
C ASP A 74 15.46 5.82 -4.33
N GLN A 75 14.42 6.66 -4.23
CA GLN A 75 13.23 6.46 -3.43
C GLN A 75 12.01 6.37 -4.36
N THR A 76 11.31 5.23 -4.34
CA THR A 76 10.26 4.90 -5.31
C THR A 76 9.02 4.28 -4.64
N ASP A 77 7.98 4.02 -5.44
CA ASP A 77 6.70 3.39 -5.09
C ASP A 77 6.00 4.03 -3.87
N PRO A 78 5.69 5.34 -3.91
CA PRO A 78 5.07 6.00 -2.78
C PRO A 78 3.60 5.60 -2.62
N ALA A 79 3.22 5.32 -1.37
CA ALA A 79 1.82 5.22 -0.97
C ALA A 79 1.51 6.17 0.19
N VAL A 80 0.27 6.65 0.25
CA VAL A 80 -0.15 7.65 1.25
C VAL A 80 -1.47 7.25 1.90
N ALA A 81 -1.58 7.45 3.21
CA ALA A 81 -2.84 7.33 3.95
C ALA A 81 -3.06 8.55 4.85
N MET A 82 -4.31 8.98 4.97
CA MET A 82 -4.69 10.21 5.68
C MET A 82 -5.81 9.94 6.69
N ALA A 83 -5.64 10.43 7.92
CA ALA A 83 -6.65 10.41 8.97
C ALA A 83 -7.75 11.44 8.69
N GLY A 84 -8.89 11.30 9.38
CA GLY A 84 -10.02 12.23 9.25
C GLY A 84 -9.71 13.68 9.62
N THR A 85 -8.67 13.93 10.41
CA THR A 85 -8.19 15.27 10.76
C THR A 85 -7.32 15.91 9.67
N GLY A 86 -6.77 15.11 8.75
CA GLY A 86 -5.85 15.55 7.70
C GLY A 86 -4.38 15.23 7.96
N ASN A 87 -4.02 14.73 9.15
CA ASN A 87 -2.68 14.15 9.36
C ASN A 87 -2.50 12.94 8.44
N PHE A 88 -1.31 12.73 7.91
CA PHE A 88 -1.05 11.67 6.95
C PHE A 88 0.32 11.04 7.14
N VAL A 89 0.48 9.86 6.57
CA VAL A 89 1.76 9.15 6.46
C VAL A 89 2.00 8.85 5.00
N VAL A 90 3.24 9.02 4.56
CA VAL A 90 3.73 8.56 3.27
C VAL A 90 4.70 7.42 3.54
N VAL A 91 4.58 6.34 2.79
CA VAL A 91 5.50 5.20 2.77
C VAL A 91 6.09 5.06 1.38
N TRP A 92 7.32 4.56 1.26
CA TRP A 92 8.01 4.37 -0.01
C TRP A 92 9.09 3.29 0.12
N VAL A 93 9.62 2.85 -1.00
CA VAL A 93 10.80 1.99 -1.12
C VAL A 93 12.05 2.87 -1.18
N SER A 94 13.09 2.55 -0.42
CA SER A 94 14.39 3.24 -0.51
C SER A 94 15.51 2.25 -0.81
N ASN A 95 16.35 2.59 -1.79
CA ASN A 95 17.48 1.77 -2.22
C ASN A 95 18.67 1.90 -1.25
N ASN A 96 19.13 0.77 -0.71
CA ASN A 96 20.29 0.60 0.17
C ASN A 96 20.31 1.42 1.47
N GLN A 97 19.26 2.16 1.81
CA GLN A 97 19.21 2.99 3.02
C GLN A 97 19.31 2.16 4.31
N ASP A 98 18.85 0.91 4.31
CA ASP A 98 18.97 0.00 5.45
C ASP A 98 20.21 -0.91 5.40
N GLY A 99 21.06 -0.74 4.38
CA GLY A 99 22.31 -1.46 4.19
C GLY A 99 22.23 -2.72 3.33
N SER A 100 21.06 -3.06 2.76
CA SER A 100 20.91 -4.21 1.87
C SER A 100 19.69 -4.07 0.96
N GLY A 101 19.89 -4.08 -0.36
CA GLY A 101 18.78 -4.17 -1.30
C GLY A 101 17.85 -2.96 -1.17
N THR A 102 16.56 -3.22 -1.01
CA THR A 102 15.53 -2.20 -0.81
C THR A 102 14.84 -2.35 0.54
N GLY A 103 14.53 -1.23 1.19
CA GLY A 103 13.77 -1.18 2.44
C GLY A 103 12.51 -0.33 2.30
N VAL A 104 11.54 -0.51 3.20
CA VAL A 104 10.33 0.32 3.26
C VAL A 104 10.49 1.39 4.33
N PHE A 105 10.33 2.65 3.94
CA PHE A 105 10.48 3.81 4.81
C PHE A 105 9.19 4.61 4.88
N ALA A 106 9.12 5.50 5.87
CA ALA A 106 7.95 6.30 6.12
C ALA A 106 8.27 7.64 6.76
N GLN A 107 7.42 8.63 6.47
CA GLN A 107 7.41 9.94 7.12
C GLN A 107 5.96 10.35 7.41
N ARG A 108 5.76 10.86 8.63
CA ARG A 108 4.48 11.39 9.09
C ARG A 108 4.43 12.90 8.96
N PHE A 109 3.24 13.41 8.69
CA PHE A 109 2.98 14.83 8.54
C PHE A 109 1.68 15.24 9.23
N ASP A 110 1.64 16.47 9.69
CA ASP A 110 0.40 17.10 10.12
C ASP A 110 -0.44 17.55 8.91
N GLU A 111 -1.67 17.99 9.18
CA GLU A 111 -2.60 18.51 8.16
C GLU A 111 -2.09 19.72 7.34
N MET A 112 -0.97 20.33 7.73
CA MET A 112 -0.33 21.45 7.04
C MET A 112 0.96 21.03 6.32
N GLY A 113 1.30 19.74 6.32
CA GLY A 113 2.51 19.21 5.68
C GLY A 113 3.76 19.41 6.52
N ARG A 114 3.63 19.70 7.81
CA ARG A 114 4.79 19.75 8.70
C ARG A 114 5.15 18.35 9.15
N VAL A 115 6.43 18.04 9.08
CA VAL A 115 7.05 16.78 9.53
C VAL A 115 6.71 16.51 11.00
N LEU A 116 6.18 15.31 11.28
CA LEU A 116 5.86 14.80 12.62
C LEU A 116 6.83 13.67 13.02
N GLY A 117 7.90 14.02 13.74
CA GLY A 117 8.99 13.08 14.03
C GLY A 117 9.93 12.92 12.84
N SER A 118 10.96 12.08 12.96
CA SER A 118 11.87 11.81 11.86
C SER A 118 11.31 10.78 10.88
N GLU A 119 11.92 10.71 9.70
CA GLU A 119 11.84 9.55 8.82
C GLU A 119 12.22 8.29 9.60
N PHE A 120 11.56 7.17 9.28
CA PHE A 120 11.80 5.90 9.95
C PHE A 120 11.58 4.72 9.01
N ARG A 121 12.35 3.65 9.22
CA ARG A 121 12.17 2.38 8.52
C ARG A 121 10.96 1.62 9.05
N ALA A 122 10.07 1.18 8.15
CA ALA A 122 8.87 0.42 8.45
C ALA A 122 9.14 -1.09 8.59
N ASN A 123 10.03 -1.67 7.79
CA ASN A 123 10.52 -3.05 7.95
C ASN A 123 11.53 -3.15 9.11
N THR A 124 11.52 -4.29 9.81
CA THR A 124 12.54 -4.71 10.76
C THR A 124 13.60 -5.53 10.05
N THR A 125 13.18 -6.45 9.18
CA THR A 125 14.09 -7.28 8.39
C THR A 125 14.75 -6.45 7.31
N VAL A 126 16.08 -6.58 7.15
CA VAL A 126 16.88 -5.83 6.16
C VAL A 126 17.53 -6.71 5.11
N ASN A 127 17.45 -8.04 5.26
CA ASN A 127 18.04 -8.92 4.26
C ASN A 127 17.18 -8.92 3.00
N GLY A 128 17.80 -8.93 1.83
CA GLY A 128 17.09 -8.91 0.55
C GLY A 128 16.33 -7.61 0.32
N ASN A 129 15.24 -7.71 -0.43
CA ASN A 129 14.41 -6.60 -0.83
C ASN A 129 13.08 -6.59 -0.06
N GLN A 130 12.62 -5.38 0.26
CA GLN A 130 11.29 -5.07 0.74
C GLN A 130 10.66 -4.02 -0.19
N GLU A 131 9.63 -4.42 -0.93
CA GLU A 131 9.12 -3.72 -2.11
C GLU A 131 7.59 -3.59 -2.09
N ASN A 132 7.04 -2.78 -3.00
CA ASN A 132 5.59 -2.59 -3.23
C ASN A 132 4.79 -2.28 -1.94
N PRO A 133 5.11 -1.21 -1.21
CA PRO A 133 4.43 -0.88 0.02
C PRO A 133 3.02 -0.34 -0.23
N ALA A 134 2.07 -0.74 0.61
CA ALA A 134 0.78 -0.11 0.73
C ALA A 134 0.50 0.26 2.19
N VAL A 135 -0.31 1.30 2.41
CA VAL A 135 -0.61 1.80 3.75
C VAL A 135 -2.09 2.15 3.89
N ALA A 136 -2.67 1.82 5.04
CA ALA A 136 -4.01 2.24 5.42
C ALA A 136 -4.00 2.82 6.85
N MET A 137 -4.83 3.83 7.09
CA MET A 137 -4.87 4.57 8.36
C MET A 137 -6.31 4.68 8.90
N ASP A 138 -6.50 4.43 10.20
CA ASP A 138 -7.77 4.58 10.89
C ASP A 138 -8.07 6.07 11.23
N LEU A 139 -9.28 6.38 11.72
CA LEU A 139 -9.66 7.75 12.07
C LEU A 139 -8.85 8.35 13.22
N ASN A 140 -8.23 7.52 14.07
CA ASN A 140 -7.36 7.96 15.15
C ASN A 140 -5.91 8.14 14.69
N GLY A 141 -5.66 7.86 13.41
CA GLY A 141 -4.38 7.89 12.72
C GLY A 141 -3.41 6.77 13.09
N ASN A 142 -3.88 5.67 13.68
CA ASN A 142 -3.10 4.43 13.69
C ASN A 142 -3.07 3.87 12.27
N PHE A 143 -1.96 3.27 11.87
CA PHE A 143 -1.79 2.82 10.49
C PHE A 143 -1.10 1.46 10.42
N VAL A 144 -1.31 0.79 9.30
CA VAL A 144 -0.69 -0.49 8.98
C VAL A 144 -0.02 -0.35 7.62
N VAL A 145 1.26 -0.70 7.57
CA VAL A 145 2.04 -0.77 6.33
C VAL A 145 2.18 -2.25 5.97
N VAL A 146 1.94 -2.57 4.71
CA VAL A 146 2.12 -3.90 4.12
C VAL A 146 3.10 -3.81 2.96
N TRP A 147 3.92 -4.83 2.74
CA TRP A 147 4.91 -4.88 1.66
C TRP A 147 5.22 -6.34 1.26
N GLU A 148 5.91 -6.49 0.14
CA GLU A 148 6.49 -7.76 -0.31
C GLU A 148 7.91 -7.91 0.24
N SER A 149 8.33 -9.13 0.62
CA SER A 149 9.73 -9.39 0.92
C SER A 149 10.23 -10.74 0.44
N ASP A 150 11.41 -10.77 -0.18
CA ASP A 150 12.12 -11.98 -0.60
C ASP A 150 13.14 -12.49 0.46
N GLY A 151 13.73 -11.60 1.26
CA GLY A 151 14.76 -11.94 2.24
C GLY A 151 14.22 -12.55 3.54
N GLN A 152 12.91 -12.76 3.60
CA GLN A 152 12.18 -13.39 4.69
C GLN A 152 11.49 -14.70 4.27
N SER A 153 11.86 -15.29 3.13
CA SER A 153 11.25 -16.54 2.65
C SER A 153 11.37 -17.65 3.70
N ALA A 154 10.25 -18.31 4.03
CA ALA A 154 10.24 -19.47 4.93
C ALA A 154 10.51 -20.80 4.21
N LYS A 155 10.82 -20.77 2.91
CA LYS A 155 10.97 -21.99 2.14
C LYS A 155 12.25 -22.73 2.56
N THR A 156 12.08 -23.99 2.98
CA THR A 156 13.18 -24.88 3.38
C THR A 156 13.72 -25.72 2.22
N THR A 157 13.17 -25.58 1.02
CA THR A 157 13.45 -26.45 -0.13
C THR A 157 13.98 -25.64 -1.30
N VAL A 158 15.28 -25.77 -1.58
CA VAL A 158 15.96 -25.14 -2.71
C VAL A 158 15.56 -25.85 -4.00
N GLY A 159 14.99 -25.12 -4.96
CA GLY A 159 14.72 -25.55 -6.32
C GLY A 159 15.01 -24.40 -7.28
N GLU A 160 15.26 -24.71 -8.55
CA GLU A 160 15.67 -23.70 -9.54
C GLU A 160 14.52 -22.71 -9.81
N ASP A 161 14.82 -21.42 -9.61
CA ASP A 161 14.03 -20.21 -9.94
C ASP A 161 13.01 -19.68 -8.90
N ASP A 162 13.32 -19.72 -7.59
CA ASP A 162 12.36 -19.36 -6.54
C ASP A 162 12.89 -18.34 -5.51
N SER A 163 12.80 -17.05 -5.85
CA SER A 163 12.87 -15.95 -4.89
C SER A 163 11.53 -15.83 -4.15
N GLY A 164 11.16 -16.82 -3.32
CA GLY A 164 9.81 -16.92 -2.75
C GLY A 164 9.43 -15.69 -1.91
N LYS A 165 8.79 -14.71 -2.56
CA LYS A 165 8.30 -13.47 -1.94
C LYS A 165 7.11 -13.79 -1.03
N GLY A 166 7.10 -13.19 0.16
CA GLY A 166 5.95 -13.21 1.07
C GLY A 166 5.38 -11.81 1.29
N ILE A 167 4.15 -11.74 1.81
CA ILE A 167 3.51 -10.49 2.23
C ILE A 167 3.75 -10.30 3.72
N PHE A 168 4.30 -9.15 4.08
CA PHE A 168 4.61 -8.78 5.46
C PHE A 168 3.97 -7.45 5.82
N ALA A 169 3.76 -7.25 7.12
CA ALA A 169 3.16 -6.03 7.60
C ALA A 169 3.71 -5.62 8.98
N GLN A 170 3.56 -4.32 9.27
CA GLN A 170 3.81 -3.74 10.58
C GLN A 170 2.69 -2.75 10.92
N ARG A 171 2.25 -2.83 12.17
CA ARG A 171 1.28 -1.88 12.74
C ARG A 171 2.00 -0.76 13.46
N PHE A 172 1.46 0.43 13.38
CA PHE A 172 1.97 1.62 14.04
C PHE A 172 0.85 2.38 14.74
N ASP A 173 1.17 2.97 15.88
CA ASP A 173 0.29 3.92 16.53
C ASP A 173 0.32 5.26 15.80
N ILE A 174 -0.55 6.18 16.22
CA ILE A 174 -0.59 7.55 15.71
C ILE A 174 0.76 8.26 15.73
N ASN A 175 1.70 7.90 16.62
CA ASN A 175 3.02 8.50 16.76
C ASN A 175 4.09 7.83 15.89
N GLY A 176 3.74 6.84 15.07
CA GLY A 176 4.72 6.05 14.31
C GLY A 176 5.49 5.06 15.18
N THR A 177 5.00 4.77 16.39
CA THR A 177 5.58 3.72 17.25
C THR A 177 5.04 2.37 16.82
N ARG A 178 5.91 1.39 16.64
CA ARG A 178 5.54 0.02 16.29
C ARG A 178 4.61 -0.58 17.35
N ILE A 179 3.46 -1.11 16.92
CA ILE A 179 2.57 -1.92 17.74
C ILE A 179 2.86 -3.39 17.43
N GLY A 180 3.58 -4.06 18.34
CA GLY A 180 4.04 -5.43 18.14
C GLY A 180 5.19 -5.52 17.13
N ALA A 181 5.56 -6.76 16.81
CA ALA A 181 6.58 -7.06 15.82
C ALA A 181 6.03 -7.04 14.40
N GLU A 182 6.94 -6.95 13.43
CA GLU A 182 6.67 -7.29 12.04
C GLU A 182 6.14 -8.71 11.94
N PHE A 183 5.16 -8.94 11.08
CA PHE A 183 4.52 -10.24 10.92
C PHE A 183 4.23 -10.56 9.45
N ARG A 184 4.24 -11.86 9.13
CA ARG A 184 3.82 -12.35 7.81
C ARG A 184 2.29 -12.40 7.74
N VAL A 185 1.74 -11.95 6.62
CA VAL A 185 0.30 -11.92 6.34
C VAL A 185 -0.18 -13.24 5.74
N ASN A 186 0.55 -13.78 4.76
CA ASN A 186 0.24 -15.04 4.10
C ASN A 186 0.66 -16.26 4.94
N THR A 187 -0.18 -17.29 4.90
CA THR A 187 0.05 -18.62 5.47
C THR A 187 0.76 -19.51 4.45
N THR A 188 0.38 -19.41 3.18
CA THR A 188 1.01 -20.13 2.06
C THR A 188 2.39 -19.57 1.80
N THR A 189 3.42 -20.42 1.72
CA THR A 189 4.83 -20.00 1.51
C THR A 189 5.47 -20.59 0.27
N ASP A 190 4.71 -21.35 -0.51
CA ASP A 190 5.18 -21.90 -1.78
C ASP A 190 5.00 -20.87 -2.89
N ASN A 191 6.02 -20.72 -3.74
CA ASN A 191 6.07 -19.71 -4.81
C ASN A 191 5.89 -18.27 -4.26
N ASN A 192 5.56 -17.33 -5.15
CA ASN A 192 5.48 -15.91 -4.81
C ASN A 192 4.10 -15.49 -4.32
N GLN A 193 4.09 -14.59 -3.35
CA GLN A 193 2.97 -13.75 -2.99
C GLN A 193 3.34 -12.30 -3.24
N SER A 194 2.51 -11.57 -3.97
CA SER A 194 2.80 -10.20 -4.42
C SER A 194 1.55 -9.32 -4.53
N ASN A 195 1.74 -8.05 -4.90
CA ASN A 195 0.72 -7.03 -5.16
C ASN A 195 -0.30 -6.91 -4.03
N ALA A 196 0.20 -6.72 -2.81
CA ALA A 196 -0.65 -6.59 -1.63
C ALA A 196 -1.36 -5.22 -1.59
N ALA A 197 -2.64 -5.24 -1.22
CA ALA A 197 -3.43 -4.05 -0.92
C ALA A 197 -4.08 -4.18 0.45
N ILE A 198 -4.30 -3.05 1.12
CA ILE A 198 -4.86 -2.99 2.47
C ILE A 198 -5.96 -1.94 2.57
N ALA A 199 -7.02 -2.26 3.32
CA ALA A 199 -8.02 -1.30 3.73
C ALA A 199 -8.34 -1.46 5.22
N ILE A 200 -8.49 -0.32 5.91
CA ILE A 200 -8.82 -0.24 7.33
C ILE A 200 -10.11 0.55 7.51
N ASN A 201 -10.98 0.09 8.40
CA ASN A 201 -12.19 0.83 8.74
C ASN A 201 -11.94 1.83 9.87
N ASN A 202 -12.93 2.68 10.13
CA ASN A 202 -12.88 3.70 11.18
C ASN A 202 -12.63 3.13 12.59
N SER A 203 -13.00 1.87 12.83
CA SER A 203 -12.78 1.16 14.08
C SER A 203 -11.39 0.51 14.16
N GLY A 204 -10.60 0.54 13.09
CA GLY A 204 -9.26 -0.01 13.01
C GLY A 204 -9.18 -1.49 12.62
N SER A 205 -10.29 -2.16 12.32
CA SER A 205 -10.24 -3.49 11.69
C SER A 205 -9.82 -3.37 10.24
N TYR A 206 -9.03 -4.31 9.74
CA TYR A 206 -8.47 -4.22 8.40
C TYR A 206 -8.49 -5.56 7.65
N VAL A 207 -8.45 -5.45 6.33
CA VAL A 207 -8.32 -6.58 5.39
C VAL A 207 -7.11 -6.32 4.52
N ILE A 208 -6.27 -7.34 4.37
CA ILE A 208 -5.16 -7.35 3.42
C ILE A 208 -5.50 -8.38 2.35
N THR A 209 -5.34 -8.00 1.09
CA THR A 209 -5.51 -8.87 -0.08
C THR A 209 -4.21 -8.88 -0.89
N TRP A 210 -3.92 -9.98 -1.58
CA TRP A 210 -2.72 -10.13 -2.42
C TRP A 210 -2.99 -11.16 -3.51
N GLN A 211 -2.09 -11.26 -4.50
CA GLN A 211 -2.07 -12.36 -5.46
C GLN A 211 -1.03 -13.41 -5.06
N SER A 212 -1.32 -14.69 -5.28
CA SER A 212 -0.43 -15.80 -4.94
C SER A 212 -0.29 -16.79 -6.08
N SER A 213 0.96 -17.08 -6.46
CA SER A 213 1.27 -17.98 -7.56
C SER A 213 0.96 -19.43 -7.19
N ARG A 214 0.17 -20.09 -8.04
CA ARG A 214 -0.15 -21.53 -8.00
C ARG A 214 -0.88 -22.03 -6.77
N GLN A 215 -1.30 -21.15 -5.86
CA GLN A 215 -1.93 -21.55 -4.61
C GLN A 215 -3.33 -22.16 -4.84
N ASP A 216 -4.06 -21.71 -5.86
CA ASP A 216 -5.36 -22.27 -6.25
C ASP A 216 -5.25 -23.41 -7.29
N GLY A 217 -4.03 -23.84 -7.61
CA GLY A 217 -3.75 -24.90 -8.56
C GLY A 217 -3.50 -24.45 -10.01
N SER A 218 -3.49 -23.14 -10.30
CA SER A 218 -3.17 -22.63 -11.65
C SER A 218 -2.14 -21.49 -11.64
N GLY A 219 -2.37 -20.38 -12.35
CA GLY A 219 -1.51 -19.19 -12.35
C GLY A 219 -1.61 -18.42 -11.04
N GLU A 220 -1.76 -17.10 -11.12
CA GLU A 220 -2.04 -16.26 -9.95
C GLU A 220 -3.48 -16.44 -9.47
N GLY A 221 -3.69 -16.57 -8.16
CA GLY A 221 -5.01 -16.49 -7.52
C GLY A 221 -5.07 -15.33 -6.52
N ILE A 222 -6.27 -14.84 -6.19
CA ILE A 222 -6.46 -13.74 -5.24
C ILE A 222 -6.78 -14.29 -3.86
N PHE A 223 -6.04 -13.85 -2.85
CA PHE A 223 -6.19 -14.27 -1.46
C PHE A 223 -6.31 -13.08 -0.53
N ALA A 224 -6.90 -13.30 0.63
CA ALA A 224 -7.05 -12.27 1.65
C ALA A 224 -6.99 -12.83 3.08
N GLN A 225 -6.63 -11.95 4.01
CA GLN A 225 -6.65 -12.19 5.44
C GLN A 225 -7.28 -10.98 6.15
N ARG A 226 -8.11 -11.27 7.16
CA ARG A 226 -8.80 -10.27 7.97
C ARG A 226 -8.16 -10.17 9.34
N TYR A 227 -8.20 -8.97 9.90
CA TYR A 227 -7.62 -8.68 11.20
C TYR A 227 -8.55 -7.84 12.07
N SER A 228 -8.49 -8.09 13.39
CA SER A 228 -9.07 -7.22 14.39
C SER A 228 -8.27 -5.93 14.48
N ARG A 229 -8.80 -4.93 15.20
CA ARG A 229 -8.07 -3.69 15.49
C ARG A 229 -6.79 -3.95 16.28
N GLU A 230 -6.83 -4.99 17.12
CA GLU A 230 -5.76 -5.45 17.99
C GLU A 230 -4.70 -6.25 17.22
N GLY A 231 -4.91 -6.52 15.92
CA GLY A 231 -4.01 -7.24 15.04
C GLY A 231 -4.16 -8.75 15.10
N ASP A 232 -5.22 -9.26 15.72
CA ASP A 232 -5.51 -10.69 15.77
C ASP A 232 -6.13 -11.14 14.44
N LEU A 233 -5.78 -12.36 14.00
CA LEU A 233 -6.40 -12.98 12.83
C LEU A 233 -7.91 -13.18 13.06
N VAL A 234 -8.73 -12.71 12.12
CA VAL A 234 -10.18 -12.94 12.11
C VAL A 234 -10.50 -13.99 11.06
N GLY A 235 -10.49 -15.25 11.48
CA GLY A 235 -10.55 -16.39 10.57
C GLY A 235 -9.20 -16.72 9.94
N GLN A 236 -9.22 -17.64 8.98
CA GLN A 236 -8.05 -18.04 8.22
C GLN A 236 -7.95 -17.24 6.91
N GLU A 237 -6.79 -17.35 6.28
CA GLU A 237 -6.59 -16.93 4.90
C GLU A 237 -7.61 -17.63 4.00
N PHE A 238 -8.16 -16.89 3.05
CA PHE A 238 -9.18 -17.41 2.14
C PHE A 238 -8.97 -16.92 0.71
N GLN A 239 -9.34 -17.77 -0.24
CA GLN A 239 -9.34 -17.45 -1.66
C GLN A 239 -10.55 -16.57 -2.02
N VAL A 240 -10.30 -15.52 -2.80
CA VAL A 240 -11.28 -14.53 -3.23
C VAL A 240 -11.83 -14.82 -4.62
N ASN A 241 -11.02 -15.31 -5.55
CA ASN A 241 -11.49 -15.75 -6.87
C ASN A 241 -12.23 -17.09 -6.76
N SER A 242 -13.11 -17.37 -7.72
CA SER A 242 -13.67 -18.72 -7.95
C SER A 242 -13.27 -19.30 -9.29
N GLU A 243 -13.04 -18.43 -10.28
CA GLU A 243 -12.36 -18.82 -11.51
C GLU A 243 -10.89 -19.02 -11.18
N THR A 244 -10.34 -20.17 -11.54
CA THR A 244 -8.95 -20.52 -11.29
C THR A 244 -8.17 -20.77 -12.58
N SER A 245 -8.78 -20.62 -13.75
CA SER A 245 -8.02 -20.75 -15.00
C SER A 245 -7.18 -19.49 -15.25
N ASN A 246 -5.94 -19.67 -15.72
CA ASN A 246 -5.00 -18.57 -16.00
C ASN A 246 -4.67 -17.75 -14.75
N ASN A 247 -4.46 -16.44 -14.90
CA ASN A 247 -4.10 -15.55 -13.80
C ASN A 247 -5.28 -14.68 -13.35
N GLN A 248 -5.37 -14.50 -12.04
CA GLN A 248 -6.13 -13.46 -11.37
C GLN A 248 -5.15 -12.55 -10.61
N GLU A 249 -5.10 -11.27 -10.97
CA GLU A 249 -3.99 -10.36 -10.65
C GLU A 249 -4.49 -9.00 -10.12
N ASN A 250 -3.56 -8.24 -9.55
CA ASN A 250 -3.73 -6.81 -9.19
C ASN A 250 -4.94 -6.52 -8.29
N PRO A 251 -5.04 -7.15 -7.11
CA PRO A 251 -6.19 -6.97 -6.25
C PRO A 251 -6.22 -5.59 -5.59
N SER A 252 -7.42 -5.04 -5.43
CA SER A 252 -7.70 -3.85 -4.65
C SER A 252 -8.81 -4.14 -3.64
N VAL A 253 -8.76 -3.52 -2.47
CA VAL A 253 -9.73 -3.75 -1.39
C VAL A 253 -10.26 -2.43 -0.84
N ALA A 254 -11.55 -2.41 -0.52
CA ALA A 254 -12.19 -1.35 0.25
C ALA A 254 -13.04 -1.95 1.37
N ILE A 255 -13.10 -1.25 2.51
CA ILE A 255 -13.90 -1.64 3.69
C ILE A 255 -14.78 -0.47 4.13
N ASP A 256 -16.04 -0.74 4.46
CA ASP A 256 -16.96 0.24 5.01
C ASP A 256 -16.84 0.35 6.54
N ALA A 257 -17.50 1.36 7.12
CA ALA A 257 -17.50 1.57 8.57
C ALA A 257 -18.14 0.42 9.37
N GLY A 258 -19.00 -0.38 8.75
CA GLY A 258 -19.60 -1.59 9.33
C GLY A 258 -18.69 -2.82 9.24
N GLY A 259 -17.55 -2.72 8.55
CA GLY A 259 -16.62 -3.82 8.32
C GLY A 259 -16.95 -4.70 7.11
N ASN A 260 -18.00 -4.39 6.33
CA ASN A 260 -18.20 -5.07 5.06
C ASN A 260 -17.12 -4.62 4.09
N PHE A 261 -16.64 -5.53 3.25
CA PHE A 261 -15.54 -5.24 2.35
C PHE A 261 -15.83 -5.74 0.94
N ILE A 262 -15.17 -5.15 -0.04
CA ILE A 262 -15.20 -5.58 -1.43
C ILE A 262 -13.76 -5.68 -1.92
N ILE A 263 -13.46 -6.75 -2.64
CA ILE A 263 -12.18 -6.95 -3.29
C ILE A 263 -12.44 -7.01 -4.79
N ALA A 264 -11.71 -6.20 -5.56
CA ALA A 264 -11.72 -6.19 -7.01
C ALA A 264 -10.37 -6.69 -7.55
N TRP A 265 -10.36 -7.32 -8.71
CA TRP A 265 -9.15 -7.88 -9.34
C TRP A 265 -9.32 -8.01 -10.85
N GLU A 266 -8.21 -8.21 -11.55
CA GLU A 266 -8.16 -8.54 -12.97
C GLU A 266 -8.18 -10.06 -13.16
N SER A 267 -8.97 -10.59 -14.10
CA SER A 267 -9.05 -12.03 -14.38
C SER A 267 -8.89 -12.31 -15.87
N GLN A 268 -7.91 -13.16 -16.19
CA GLN A 268 -7.55 -13.48 -17.57
C GLN A 268 -8.50 -14.51 -18.21
N ASN A 269 -9.11 -14.11 -19.31
CA ASN A 269 -9.99 -14.88 -20.19
C ASN A 269 -11.26 -15.44 -19.50
N GLN A 270 -11.64 -14.92 -18.33
CA GLN A 270 -12.84 -15.39 -17.63
C GLN A 270 -14.15 -15.06 -18.38
N ASP A 271 -14.19 -13.96 -19.14
CA ASP A 271 -15.30 -13.58 -20.02
C ASP A 271 -15.10 -14.07 -21.47
N GLY A 272 -14.03 -14.83 -21.72
CA GLY A 272 -13.65 -15.33 -23.04
C GLY A 272 -12.78 -14.37 -23.87
N SER A 273 -12.34 -13.22 -23.35
CA SER A 273 -11.41 -12.34 -24.08
C SER A 273 -10.56 -11.43 -23.19
N GLY A 274 -9.24 -11.67 -23.16
CA GLY A 274 -8.30 -10.77 -22.48
C GLY A 274 -8.57 -10.70 -20.97
N SER A 275 -8.12 -9.64 -20.30
CA SER A 275 -8.39 -9.42 -18.88
C SER A 275 -9.68 -8.64 -18.66
N GLY A 276 -10.57 -9.17 -17.81
CA GLY A 276 -11.74 -8.45 -17.28
C GLY A 276 -11.55 -8.04 -15.82
N VAL A 277 -12.31 -7.05 -15.36
CA VAL A 277 -12.32 -6.63 -13.94
C VAL A 277 -13.50 -7.24 -13.21
N TYR A 278 -13.21 -7.94 -12.12
CA TYR A 278 -14.17 -8.65 -11.30
C TYR A 278 -14.12 -8.14 -9.87
N ALA A 279 -15.19 -8.36 -9.12
CA ALA A 279 -15.21 -8.04 -7.71
C ALA A 279 -16.10 -9.01 -6.92
N ARG A 280 -15.78 -9.18 -5.64
CA ARG A 280 -16.57 -9.95 -4.69
C ARG A 280 -16.71 -9.14 -3.41
N ARG A 281 -17.97 -8.96 -3.01
CA ARG A 281 -18.33 -8.31 -1.75
C ARG A 281 -18.43 -9.35 -0.66
N TYR A 282 -18.10 -8.95 0.55
CA TYR A 282 -18.22 -9.75 1.75
C TYR A 282 -18.87 -8.92 2.84
N SER A 283 -19.70 -9.57 3.65
CA SER A 283 -20.17 -9.03 4.91
C SER A 283 -19.02 -8.87 5.92
N ALA A 284 -19.28 -8.14 7.01
CA ALA A 284 -18.32 -7.96 8.10
C ALA A 284 -17.87 -9.26 8.80
N ASN A 285 -18.59 -10.38 8.63
CA ASN A 285 -18.16 -11.70 9.10
C ASN A 285 -17.47 -12.55 8.02
N GLY A 286 -17.25 -12.01 6.82
CA GLY A 286 -16.51 -12.66 5.73
C GLY A 286 -17.36 -13.63 4.90
N GLN A 287 -18.68 -13.45 4.86
CA GLN A 287 -19.55 -14.22 3.97
C GLN A 287 -19.74 -13.46 2.64
N PRO A 288 -19.53 -14.09 1.48
CA PRO A 288 -19.71 -13.46 0.18
C PRO A 288 -21.19 -13.22 -0.18
#